data_AF-A0A6H9KSM9-F1
#
_entry.id   AF-A0A6H9KSM9-F1
#
_cell.length_a   1.000
_cell.length_b   1.000
_cell.length_c   1.000
_cell.angle_alpha   90.00
_cell.angle_beta   90.00
_cell.angle_gamma   90.00
#
_symmetry.space_group_name_H-M   'P 1'
#
loop_
_entity.id
_entity.type
_entity.pdbx_description
1 polymer ?
#
loop_
_entity_poly.entity_id
_entity_poly.type
_entity_poly.pdbx_seq_one_letter_code
_entity_poly.pdbx_strand_id
1 'polypeptide(L)'
;MADISRKFSEELTYSDAIEKVMQDNGGFAPLKLIYKNIEKYRQKTGKTPDNTIQERVQRDIRFIRIAYGVYALTNFINKVEEENIGNFDFIGDEIVFQRNSQTPITEKEIIQNVRVGQEKFRKQLLKELKKCPITKIDDKKLLVASHIRPWIYSDNLERLNPQNGFLLSPLFDKLFDKGVGLITFTSKKEILISKKLSKENIKRINIEHLQIIDELPIQGREEYLAYHRKYIFQKY
;
A
#
# COMPACT_ATOMS: atom_id res chain seq x y z
N MET A 1 -23.87 -52.67 -2.24
CA MET A 1 -24.31 -51.50 -3.02
C MET A 1 -23.85 -50.27 -2.28
N ALA A 2 -22.72 -49.70 -2.70
CA ALA A 2 -22.01 -48.65 -1.98
C ALA A 2 -22.30 -47.27 -2.60
N ASP A 3 -22.79 -46.38 -1.75
CA ASP A 3 -22.43 -44.96 -1.62
C ASP A 3 -22.21 -44.14 -2.92
N ILE A 4 -23.23 -43.39 -3.33
CA ILE A 4 -23.11 -42.27 -4.26
C ILE A 4 -23.38 -40.98 -3.46
N SER A 5 -22.42 -40.62 -2.62
CA SER A 5 -22.22 -39.24 -2.20
C SER A 5 -20.93 -38.70 -2.84
N ARG A 6 -20.94 -37.39 -3.16
CA ARG A 6 -19.86 -36.53 -3.69
C ARG A 6 -19.68 -36.44 -5.21
N LYS A 7 -20.19 -35.32 -5.75
CA LYS A 7 -19.41 -34.32 -6.52
C LYS A 7 -20.22 -33.03 -6.70
N PHE A 8 -20.35 -32.22 -5.65
CA PHE A 8 -20.50 -30.78 -5.84
C PHE A 8 -19.10 -30.24 -6.07
N SER A 9 -18.76 -29.79 -7.28
CA SER A 9 -17.63 -28.88 -7.45
C SER A 9 -18.02 -27.56 -6.77
N GLU A 10 -17.54 -27.31 -5.56
CA GLU A 10 -17.77 -26.04 -4.88
C GLU A 10 -17.24 -24.92 -5.77
N GLU A 11 -18.13 -24.07 -6.30
CA GLU A 11 -17.70 -22.88 -7.02
C GLU A 11 -16.88 -22.00 -6.06
N LEU A 12 -15.62 -21.76 -6.41
CA LEU A 12 -14.71 -20.84 -5.72
C LEU A 12 -15.40 -19.52 -5.41
N THR A 13 -15.25 -18.97 -4.20
CA THR A 13 -15.82 -17.65 -3.91
C THR A 13 -15.16 -16.56 -4.78
N TYR A 14 -15.77 -15.36 -4.86
CA TYR A 14 -15.14 -14.25 -5.58
C TYR A 14 -13.72 -13.96 -5.08
N SER A 15 -13.50 -14.00 -3.76
CA SER A 15 -12.15 -13.79 -3.23
C SER A 15 -11.19 -14.92 -3.63
N ASP A 16 -11.62 -16.19 -3.61
CA ASP A 16 -10.74 -17.29 -4.02
C ASP A 16 -10.41 -17.23 -5.52
N ALA A 17 -11.39 -16.82 -6.34
CA ALA A 17 -11.18 -16.60 -7.76
C ALA A 17 -10.23 -15.43 -8.04
N ILE A 18 -10.36 -14.32 -7.30
CA ILE A 18 -9.42 -13.17 -7.38
C ILE A 18 -8.01 -13.62 -6.99
N GLU A 19 -7.88 -14.39 -5.91
CA GLU A 19 -6.60 -14.91 -5.45
C GLU A 19 -5.94 -15.77 -6.52
N LYS A 20 -6.69 -16.66 -7.19
CA LYS A 20 -6.19 -17.45 -8.32
C LYS A 20 -5.73 -16.58 -9.48
N VAL A 21 -6.47 -15.54 -9.86
CA VAL A 21 -6.03 -14.61 -10.91
C VAL A 21 -4.71 -13.95 -10.54
N MET A 22 -4.52 -13.53 -9.28
CA MET A 22 -3.26 -12.93 -8.84
C MET A 22 -2.11 -13.93 -8.80
N GLN A 23 -2.35 -15.17 -8.35
CA GLN A 23 -1.34 -16.24 -8.35
C GLN A 23 -0.82 -16.49 -9.78
N ASP A 24 -1.72 -16.59 -10.76
CA ASP A 24 -1.37 -16.81 -12.16
C ASP A 24 -0.65 -15.59 -12.78
N ASN A 25 -0.79 -14.41 -12.18
CA ASN A 25 -0.10 -13.19 -12.58
C ASN A 25 1.11 -12.86 -11.68
N GLY A 26 1.68 -13.86 -11.00
CA GLY A 26 2.92 -13.70 -10.22
C GLY A 26 2.75 -13.02 -8.86
N GLY A 27 1.54 -13.03 -8.30
CA GLY A 27 1.22 -12.56 -6.94
C GLY A 27 0.53 -11.19 -6.86
N PHE A 28 0.34 -10.51 -7.99
CA PHE A 28 -0.34 -9.20 -8.05
C PHE A 28 -1.08 -9.03 -9.38
N ALA A 29 -2.08 -8.16 -9.44
CA ALA A 29 -2.81 -7.87 -10.68
C ALA A 29 -3.50 -6.48 -10.64
N PRO A 30 -3.52 -5.76 -11.79
CA PRO A 30 -4.43 -4.63 -11.98
C PRO A 30 -5.90 -5.08 -11.94
N LEU A 31 -6.78 -4.23 -11.43
CA LEU A 31 -8.22 -4.50 -11.31
C LEU A 31 -8.86 -4.84 -12.66
N LYS A 32 -8.43 -4.16 -13.73
CA LYS A 32 -8.84 -4.45 -15.11
C LYS A 32 -8.49 -5.89 -15.52
N LEU A 33 -7.31 -6.38 -15.12
CA LEU A 33 -6.86 -7.74 -15.41
C LEU A 33 -7.67 -8.77 -14.62
N ILE A 34 -8.01 -8.45 -13.37
CA ILE A 34 -8.90 -9.27 -12.53
C ILE A 34 -10.26 -9.42 -13.22
N TYR A 35 -10.89 -8.32 -13.63
CA TYR A 35 -12.19 -8.37 -14.31
C TYR A 35 -12.20 -9.20 -15.60
N LYS A 36 -11.09 -9.17 -16.35
CA LYS A 36 -10.93 -9.91 -17.60
C LYS A 36 -10.73 -11.42 -17.41
N ASN A 37 -10.06 -11.81 -16.33
CA ASN A 37 -9.62 -13.19 -16.13
C ASN A 37 -10.40 -13.97 -15.07
N ILE A 38 -11.27 -13.33 -14.29
CA ILE A 38 -11.96 -13.99 -13.17
C ILE A 38 -12.88 -15.14 -13.60
N GLU A 39 -13.47 -15.05 -14.79
CA GLU A 39 -14.36 -16.09 -15.33
C GLU A 39 -13.65 -17.41 -15.64
N LYS A 40 -12.31 -17.43 -15.63
CA LYS A 40 -11.53 -18.68 -15.66
C LYS A 40 -11.75 -19.55 -14.43
N TYR A 41 -12.11 -18.94 -13.29
CA TYR A 41 -12.26 -19.64 -12.00
C TYR A 41 -13.67 -19.54 -11.43
N ARG A 42 -14.41 -18.47 -11.73
CA ARG A 42 -15.78 -18.27 -11.25
C ARG A 42 -16.60 -17.45 -12.24
N GLN A 43 -17.76 -17.94 -12.64
CA GLN A 43 -18.70 -17.16 -13.45
C GLN A 43 -19.17 -15.91 -12.70
N LYS A 44 -19.27 -14.78 -13.41
CA LYS A 44 -19.83 -13.56 -12.84
C LYS A 44 -21.33 -13.72 -12.63
N THR A 45 -21.75 -13.64 -11.38
CA THR A 45 -23.15 -13.73 -10.96
C THR A 45 -23.60 -12.48 -10.21
N GLY A 46 -24.89 -12.16 -10.29
CA GLY A 46 -25.50 -10.98 -9.66
C GLY A 46 -25.66 -9.78 -10.60
N LYS A 47 -26.21 -8.67 -10.06
CA LYS A 47 -26.50 -7.45 -10.85
C LYS A 47 -25.27 -6.60 -11.14
N THR A 48 -24.31 -6.55 -10.20
CA THR A 48 -23.10 -5.73 -10.29
C THR A 48 -21.86 -6.54 -9.85
N PRO A 49 -21.47 -7.56 -10.63
CA PRO A 49 -20.36 -8.44 -10.29
C PRO A 49 -19.02 -7.69 -10.18
N ASP A 50 -18.75 -6.73 -11.06
CA ASP A 50 -17.50 -5.95 -11.01
C ASP A 50 -17.38 -5.08 -9.74
N ASN A 51 -18.48 -4.48 -9.29
CA ASN A 51 -18.50 -3.76 -7.99
C ASN A 51 -18.23 -4.73 -6.83
N THR A 52 -18.76 -5.94 -6.91
CA THR A 52 -18.51 -6.98 -5.89
C THR A 52 -17.02 -7.34 -5.85
N ILE A 53 -16.41 -7.56 -7.00
CA ILE A 53 -14.97 -7.85 -7.12
C ILE A 53 -14.15 -6.68 -6.54
N GLN A 54 -14.49 -5.45 -6.91
CA GLN A 54 -13.84 -4.25 -6.41
C GLN A 54 -13.94 -4.10 -4.89
N GLU A 55 -15.10 -4.38 -4.31
CA GLU A 55 -15.28 -4.37 -2.86
C GLU A 55 -14.43 -5.46 -2.19
N ARG A 56 -14.35 -6.66 -2.77
CA ARG A 56 -13.57 -7.77 -2.22
C ARG A 56 -12.08 -7.43 -2.18
N VAL A 57 -11.49 -6.94 -3.28
CA VAL A 57 -10.07 -6.53 -3.27
C VAL A 57 -9.76 -5.38 -2.31
N GLN A 58 -10.77 -4.59 -1.92
CA GLN A 58 -10.59 -3.47 -0.99
C GLN A 58 -10.80 -3.83 0.48
N ARG A 59 -11.59 -4.87 0.77
CA ARG A 59 -12.04 -5.21 2.13
C ARG A 59 -11.50 -6.52 2.65
N ASP A 60 -11.21 -7.48 1.76
CA ASP A 60 -10.66 -8.76 2.15
C ASP A 60 -9.17 -8.61 2.48
N ILE A 61 -8.79 -9.05 3.68
CA ILE A 61 -7.43 -8.93 4.23
C ILE A 61 -6.36 -9.66 3.40
N ARG A 62 -6.77 -10.59 2.53
CA ARG A 62 -5.87 -11.31 1.61
C ARG A 62 -5.28 -10.41 0.53
N PHE A 63 -5.92 -9.27 0.26
CA PHE A 63 -5.51 -8.37 -0.79
C PHE A 63 -5.04 -7.05 -0.19
N ILE A 64 -3.87 -6.62 -0.64
CA ILE A 64 -3.35 -5.30 -0.33
C ILE A 64 -3.29 -4.49 -1.60
N ARG A 65 -3.76 -3.25 -1.51
CA ARG A 65 -3.63 -2.33 -2.63
C ARG A 65 -2.20 -1.83 -2.70
N ILE A 66 -1.59 -2.04 -3.85
CA ILE A 66 -0.19 -1.67 -4.11
C ILE A 66 -0.08 -0.37 -4.90
N ALA A 67 -1.10 -0.07 -5.71
CA ALA A 67 -1.25 1.19 -6.40
C ALA A 67 -2.71 1.45 -6.77
N TYR A 68 -2.97 2.57 -7.46
CA TYR A 68 -4.31 2.92 -7.90
C TYR A 68 -4.84 1.88 -8.88
N GLY A 69 -5.81 1.09 -8.40
CA GLY A 69 -6.39 0.00 -9.18
C GLY A 69 -5.45 -1.20 -9.35
N VAL A 70 -4.39 -1.35 -8.55
CA VAL A 70 -3.53 -2.54 -8.58
C VAL A 70 -3.44 -3.14 -7.19
N TYR A 71 -3.64 -4.46 -7.10
CA TYR A 71 -3.71 -5.20 -5.86
C TYR A 71 -2.76 -6.38 -5.90
N ALA A 72 -2.25 -6.77 -4.75
CA ALA A 72 -1.37 -7.92 -4.56
C ALA A 72 -1.88 -8.80 -3.42
N LEU A 73 -1.43 -10.04 -3.41
CA LEU A 73 -1.67 -10.91 -2.27
C LEU A 73 -0.84 -10.42 -1.07
N THR A 74 -1.46 -10.38 0.10
CA THR A 74 -0.81 -9.95 1.33
C THR A 74 0.41 -10.82 1.66
N ASN A 75 0.30 -12.15 1.49
CA ASN A 75 1.42 -13.07 1.69
C ASN A 75 2.58 -12.80 0.71
N PHE A 76 2.28 -12.46 -0.54
CA PHE A 76 3.29 -12.12 -1.54
C PHE A 76 4.02 -10.83 -1.16
N ILE A 77 3.29 -9.78 -0.75
CA ILE A 77 3.92 -8.53 -0.32
C ILE A 77 4.76 -8.70 0.94
N ASN A 78 4.25 -9.43 1.94
CA ASN A 78 5.02 -9.74 3.13
C ASN A 78 6.32 -10.48 2.76
N LYS A 79 6.22 -11.46 1.86
CA LYS A 79 7.39 -12.20 1.38
C LYS A 79 8.39 -11.30 0.66
N VAL A 80 7.93 -10.41 -0.24
CA VAL A 80 8.84 -9.49 -0.95
C VAL A 80 9.52 -8.52 0.02
N GLU A 81 8.82 -8.04 1.05
CA GLU A 81 9.40 -7.18 2.09
C GLU A 81 10.37 -7.94 2.98
N GLU A 82 9.97 -9.10 3.52
CA GLU A 82 10.77 -9.92 4.44
C GLU A 82 12.01 -10.50 3.77
N GLU A 83 11.88 -10.96 2.53
CA GLU A 83 12.97 -11.57 1.76
C GLU A 83 13.60 -10.60 0.76
N ASN A 84 13.31 -9.29 0.82
CA ASN A 84 13.88 -8.26 -0.06
C ASN A 84 14.02 -8.76 -1.51
N ILE A 85 13.00 -9.50 -1.99
CA ILE A 85 13.07 -10.28 -3.23
C ILE A 85 13.21 -9.33 -4.42
N GLY A 86 12.74 -8.11 -4.23
CA GLY A 86 12.69 -7.10 -5.25
C GLY A 86 11.95 -5.85 -4.79
N ASN A 87 11.63 -5.02 -5.76
CA ASN A 87 10.76 -3.87 -5.60
C ASN A 87 9.82 -3.79 -6.82
N PHE A 88 8.72 -3.08 -6.64
CA PHE A 88 7.81 -2.79 -7.74
C PHE A 88 8.12 -1.39 -8.28
N ASP A 89 8.34 -1.30 -9.58
CA ASP A 89 8.55 -0.06 -10.29
C ASP A 89 7.38 0.27 -11.20
N PHE A 90 7.28 1.56 -11.51
CA PHE A 90 6.24 2.10 -12.38
C PHE A 90 6.88 2.52 -13.69
N ILE A 91 6.56 1.79 -14.75
CA ILE A 91 7.00 2.11 -16.11
C ILE A 91 5.76 2.63 -16.84
N GLY A 92 5.65 3.95 -16.92
CA GLY A 92 4.43 4.62 -17.40
C GLY A 92 3.25 4.39 -16.45
N ASP A 93 2.23 3.69 -16.93
CA ASP A 93 1.04 3.30 -16.15
C ASP A 93 1.02 1.82 -15.76
N GLU A 94 2.08 1.07 -16.10
CA GLU A 94 2.23 -0.33 -15.73
C GLU A 94 3.12 -0.49 -14.49
N ILE A 95 2.81 -1.51 -13.68
CA ILE A 95 3.59 -1.90 -12.51
C ILE A 95 4.38 -3.14 -12.86
N VAL A 96 5.69 -3.06 -12.69
CA VAL A 96 6.63 -4.13 -12.98
C VAL A 96 7.31 -4.53 -11.69
N PHE A 97 7.40 -5.83 -11.41
CA PHE A 97 8.16 -6.34 -10.29
C PHE A 97 9.61 -6.62 -10.74
N GLN A 98 10.59 -5.91 -10.18
CA GLN A 98 12.01 -6.14 -10.43
C GLN A 98 12.59 -7.01 -9.32
N ARG A 99 13.15 -8.17 -9.69
CA ARG A 99 13.87 -9.02 -8.72
C ARG A 99 15.26 -8.46 -8.43
N ASN A 100 15.64 -8.51 -7.16
CA ASN A 100 17.02 -8.32 -6.75
C ASN A 100 17.84 -9.55 -7.17
N SER A 101 18.91 -9.32 -7.93
CA SER A 101 19.76 -10.37 -8.52
C SER A 101 20.81 -10.95 -7.55
N GLN A 102 20.60 -10.84 -6.24
CA GLN A 102 21.59 -11.30 -5.26
C GLN A 102 21.50 -12.82 -4.99
N THR A 103 22.67 -13.42 -4.83
CA THR A 103 22.93 -14.79 -4.34
C THR A 103 21.98 -15.20 -3.21
N PRO A 104 21.63 -16.50 -3.06
CA PRO A 104 20.65 -16.94 -2.07
C PRO A 104 21.09 -16.54 -0.66
N ILE A 105 20.49 -15.46 -0.16
CA ILE A 105 20.52 -15.01 1.23
C ILE A 105 19.36 -15.70 1.96
N THR A 106 19.57 -16.04 3.22
CA THR A 106 18.52 -16.73 4.01
C THR A 106 17.40 -15.77 4.41
N GLU A 107 16.15 -16.25 4.54
CA GLU A 107 15.00 -15.43 4.97
C GLU A 107 15.30 -14.59 6.24
N LYS A 108 16.02 -15.20 7.19
CA LYS A 108 16.42 -14.55 8.45
C LYS A 108 17.36 -13.35 8.24
N GLU A 109 18.34 -13.47 7.36
CA GLU A 109 19.28 -12.37 7.05
C GLU A 109 18.56 -11.22 6.35
N ILE A 110 17.52 -11.53 5.58
CA ILE A 110 16.84 -10.50 4.81
C ILE A 110 15.87 -9.68 5.67
N ILE A 111 15.11 -10.35 6.55
CA ILE A 111 14.29 -9.68 7.57
C ILE A 111 15.17 -8.76 8.42
N GLN A 112 16.36 -9.24 8.79
CA GLN A 112 17.34 -8.44 9.51
C GLN A 112 17.79 -7.22 8.70
N ASN A 113 18.09 -7.38 7.41
CA ASN A 113 18.51 -6.29 6.53
C ASN A 113 17.43 -5.22 6.34
N VAL A 114 16.17 -5.61 6.12
CA VAL A 114 15.06 -4.64 6.01
C VAL A 114 14.84 -3.90 7.32
N ARG A 115 14.88 -4.61 8.47
CA ARG A 115 14.79 -3.98 9.78
C ARG A 115 15.91 -2.98 10.02
N VAL A 116 17.15 -3.34 9.69
CA VAL A 116 18.31 -2.44 9.80
C VAL A 116 18.16 -1.23 8.87
N GLY A 117 17.67 -1.44 7.65
CA GLY A 117 17.42 -0.38 6.68
C GLY A 117 16.35 0.61 7.15
N GLN A 118 15.21 0.12 7.62
CA GLN A 118 14.15 0.95 8.19
C GLN A 118 14.62 1.69 9.46
N GLU A 119 15.44 1.05 10.30
CA GLU A 119 16.01 1.71 11.47
C GLU A 119 16.98 2.84 11.07
N LYS A 120 17.82 2.62 10.05
CA LYS A 120 18.70 3.66 9.49
C LYS A 120 17.90 4.83 8.94
N PHE A 121 16.89 4.55 8.11
CA PHE A 121 15.99 5.57 7.57
C PHE A 121 15.32 6.37 8.70
N ARG A 122 14.73 5.69 9.69
CA ARG A 122 14.12 6.32 10.87
C ARG A 122 15.11 7.24 11.60
N LYS A 123 16.34 6.78 11.84
CA LYS A 123 17.38 7.56 12.52
C LYS A 123 17.75 8.82 11.72
N GLN A 124 17.85 8.73 10.40
CA GLN A 124 18.15 9.89 9.55
C GLN A 124 16.98 10.87 9.52
N LEU A 125 15.75 10.37 9.38
CA LEU A 125 14.55 11.20 9.36
C LEU A 125 14.35 11.95 10.69
N LEU A 126 14.63 11.32 11.83
CA LEU A 126 14.60 11.94 13.16
C LEU A 126 15.69 13.00 13.39
N LYS A 127 16.75 13.02 12.57
CA LYS A 127 17.77 14.08 12.60
C LYS A 127 17.32 15.31 11.83
N GLU A 128 16.59 15.11 10.74
CA GLU A 128 16.10 16.18 9.86
C GLU A 128 14.79 16.78 10.39
N LEU A 129 13.83 15.94 10.77
CA LEU A 129 12.51 16.32 11.25
C LEU A 129 12.42 16.06 12.75
N LYS A 130 11.82 17.00 13.50
CA LYS A 130 11.75 16.92 14.97
C LYS A 130 10.40 16.45 15.51
N LYS A 131 9.31 16.69 14.77
CA LYS A 131 7.93 16.49 15.23
C LYS A 131 7.00 16.14 14.08
N CYS A 132 5.83 15.63 14.41
CA CYS A 132 4.76 15.43 13.44
C CYS A 132 4.25 16.78 12.92
N PRO A 133 4.19 17.01 11.59
CA PRO A 133 3.77 18.30 11.04
C PRO A 133 2.28 18.59 11.30
N ILE A 134 1.47 17.55 11.55
CA ILE A 134 0.01 17.67 11.73
C ILE A 134 -0.35 17.78 13.21
N THR A 135 0.06 16.82 14.02
CA THR A 135 -0.28 16.76 15.46
C THR A 135 0.67 17.54 16.36
N LYS A 136 1.81 17.98 15.82
CA LYS A 136 2.90 18.67 16.54
C LYS A 136 3.60 17.83 17.63
N ILE A 137 3.23 16.56 17.81
CA ILE A 137 3.88 15.63 18.73
C ILE A 137 5.37 15.51 18.38
N ASP A 138 6.23 15.65 19.36
CA ASP A 138 7.70 15.55 19.25
C ASP A 138 8.29 14.38 20.06
N ASP A 139 7.48 13.67 20.86
CA ASP A 139 7.90 12.44 21.53
C ASP A 139 8.21 11.36 20.48
N LYS A 140 9.51 11.09 20.33
CA LYS A 140 10.05 10.13 19.37
C LYS A 140 9.46 8.73 19.54
N LYS A 141 8.97 8.35 20.73
CA LYS A 141 8.34 7.05 20.98
C LYS A 141 6.98 6.91 20.29
N LEU A 142 6.30 8.04 20.07
CA LEU A 142 4.99 8.09 19.43
C LEU A 142 5.07 8.38 17.92
N LEU A 143 6.26 8.77 17.42
CA LEU A 143 6.44 9.08 16.01
C LEU A 143 6.77 7.84 15.19
N VAL A 144 6.14 7.72 14.03
CA VAL A 144 6.43 6.73 12.99
C VAL A 144 7.18 7.41 11.85
N ALA A 145 8.21 6.76 11.34
CA ALA A 145 8.93 7.20 10.14
C ALA A 145 8.20 6.62 8.93
N SER A 146 7.27 7.39 8.39
CA SER A 146 6.35 6.96 7.33
C SER A 146 6.95 7.26 5.97
N HIS A 147 7.10 6.24 5.12
CA HIS A 147 7.56 6.43 3.74
C HIS A 147 6.47 7.07 2.87
N ILE A 148 6.87 7.99 1.99
CA ILE A 148 5.95 8.62 1.03
C ILE A 148 5.74 7.71 -0.18
N ARG A 149 6.82 7.32 -0.86
CA ARG A 149 6.84 6.17 -1.75
C ARG A 149 7.18 4.95 -0.89
N PRO A 150 6.25 3.99 -0.72
CA PRO A 150 6.47 2.87 0.20
C PRO A 150 7.74 2.08 -0.10
N TRP A 151 8.32 1.47 0.93
CA TRP A 151 9.57 0.69 0.85
C TRP A 151 9.60 -0.30 -0.32
N ILE A 152 8.48 -0.99 -0.52
CA ILE A 152 8.33 -2.02 -1.55
C ILE A 152 8.32 -1.48 -2.98
N TYR A 153 7.98 -0.20 -3.18
CA TYR A 153 8.08 0.47 -4.48
C TYR A 153 9.35 1.26 -4.63
N SER A 154 10.17 1.35 -3.59
CA SER A 154 11.35 2.19 -3.58
C SER A 154 12.58 1.38 -3.96
N ASP A 155 13.48 2.00 -4.71
CA ASP A 155 14.82 1.45 -4.92
C ASP A 155 15.70 1.56 -3.65
N ASN A 156 16.90 0.99 -3.68
CA ASN A 156 17.79 0.97 -2.51
C ASN A 156 18.24 2.37 -2.04
N LEU A 157 18.35 3.35 -2.94
CA LEU A 157 18.68 4.74 -2.59
C LEU A 157 17.46 5.43 -1.98
N GLU A 158 16.29 5.29 -2.61
CA GLU A 158 15.02 5.86 -2.15
C GLU A 158 14.58 5.31 -0.78
N ARG A 159 14.83 4.02 -0.50
CA ARG A 159 14.52 3.37 0.79
C ARG A 159 15.21 4.03 1.98
N LEU A 160 16.43 4.52 1.75
CA LEU A 160 17.26 5.17 2.77
C LEU A 160 17.18 6.69 2.71
N ASN A 161 16.58 7.27 1.68
CA ASN A 161 16.49 8.72 1.49
C ASN A 161 15.49 9.37 2.47
N PRO A 162 15.93 10.26 3.39
CA PRO A 162 15.03 10.96 4.32
C PRO A 162 13.96 11.84 3.66
N GLN A 163 14.17 12.26 2.41
CA GLN A 163 13.17 13.01 1.65
C GLN A 163 11.99 12.12 1.22
N ASN A 164 12.16 10.80 1.20
CA ASN A 164 11.08 9.84 0.95
C ASN A 164 10.26 9.57 2.23
N GLY A 165 10.13 10.52 3.14
CA GLY A 165 9.48 10.27 4.42
C GLY A 165 8.97 11.48 5.19
N PHE A 166 8.03 11.21 6.09
CA PHE A 166 7.56 12.11 7.13
C PHE A 166 7.62 11.45 8.50
N LEU A 167 7.72 12.28 9.55
CA LEU A 167 7.39 11.84 10.90
C LEU A 167 5.91 12.06 11.13
N LEU A 168 5.15 10.99 11.32
CA LEU A 168 3.70 11.06 11.57
C LEU A 168 3.37 10.41 12.91
N SER A 169 2.27 10.83 13.53
CA SER A 169 1.71 10.04 14.64
C SER A 169 1.07 8.77 14.09
N PRO A 170 0.83 7.72 14.91
CA PRO A 170 0.42 6.41 14.40
C PRO A 170 -0.92 6.46 13.64
N LEU A 171 -1.83 7.35 14.04
CA LEU A 171 -3.08 7.60 13.32
C LEU A 171 -2.83 8.16 11.92
N PHE A 172 -2.01 9.21 11.81
CA PHE A 172 -1.76 9.87 10.52
C PHE A 172 -0.88 9.02 9.61
N ASP A 173 0.06 8.27 10.16
CA ASP A 173 0.79 7.23 9.45
C ASP A 173 -0.19 6.23 8.84
N LYS A 174 -1.12 5.68 9.63
CA LYS A 174 -2.10 4.72 9.11
C LYS A 174 -3.01 5.30 8.05
N LEU A 175 -3.42 6.57 8.18
CA LEU A 175 -4.24 7.24 7.17
C LEU A 175 -3.46 7.49 5.86
N PHE A 176 -2.16 7.72 5.96
CA PHE A 176 -1.29 8.05 4.83
C PHE A 176 -0.72 6.81 4.13
N ASP A 177 -0.45 5.73 4.87
CA ASP A 177 0.20 4.50 4.41
C ASP A 177 -0.46 3.85 3.18
N LYS A 178 0.33 3.09 2.40
CA LYS A 178 -0.12 2.38 1.19
C LYS A 178 -1.35 1.52 1.40
N GLY A 179 -1.45 0.86 2.55
CA GLY A 179 -2.54 -0.07 2.85
C GLY A 179 -3.89 0.64 2.93
N VAL A 180 -3.92 1.93 3.29
CA VAL A 180 -5.17 2.67 3.54
C VAL A 180 -5.29 3.89 2.62
N GLY A 181 -4.28 4.75 2.53
CA GLY A 181 -4.22 5.86 1.57
C GLY A 181 -5.42 6.81 1.60
N LEU A 182 -5.93 7.14 2.78
CA LEU A 182 -7.08 8.03 2.98
C LEU A 182 -6.69 9.51 3.05
N ILE A 183 -5.42 9.82 3.26
CA ILE A 183 -4.90 11.19 3.19
C ILE A 183 -3.66 11.27 2.31
N THR A 184 -3.37 12.45 1.78
CA THR A 184 -2.11 12.81 1.12
C THR A 184 -1.92 14.33 1.20
N PHE A 185 -0.85 14.87 0.60
CA PHE A 185 -0.56 16.30 0.64
C PHE A 185 -0.30 16.88 -0.75
N THR A 186 -0.66 18.15 -0.94
CA THR A 186 -0.34 18.93 -2.14
C THR A 186 1.03 19.60 -1.99
N SER A 187 1.58 20.11 -3.10
CA SER A 187 2.79 20.95 -3.09
C SER A 187 2.60 22.27 -2.34
N LYS A 188 1.35 22.69 -2.11
CA LYS A 188 0.99 23.89 -1.33
C LYS A 188 0.82 23.61 0.16
N LYS A 189 1.25 22.44 0.64
CA LYS A 189 1.10 21.97 2.02
C LYS A 189 -0.34 21.70 2.45
N GLU A 190 -1.27 21.57 1.50
CA GLU A 190 -2.67 21.29 1.83
C GLU A 190 -2.86 19.78 2.03
N ILE A 191 -3.62 19.39 3.05
CA ILE A 191 -4.05 18.00 3.24
C ILE A 191 -5.22 17.66 2.31
N LEU A 192 -5.08 16.59 1.53
CA LEU A 192 -6.17 16.01 0.77
C LEU A 192 -6.74 14.82 1.53
N ILE A 193 -8.05 14.83 1.73
CA ILE A 193 -8.79 13.77 2.42
C ILE A 193 -9.65 13.00 1.43
N SER A 194 -9.58 11.67 1.48
CA SER A 194 -10.36 10.74 0.67
C SER A 194 -11.85 10.82 1.02
N LYS A 195 -12.72 10.69 0.00
CA LYS A 195 -14.17 10.59 0.20
C LYS A 195 -14.60 9.30 0.90
N LYS A 196 -13.71 8.31 1.02
CA LYS A 196 -13.96 7.07 1.80
C LYS A 196 -13.88 7.28 3.30
N LEU A 197 -13.26 8.35 3.78
CA LEU A 197 -13.25 8.68 5.20
C LEU A 197 -14.56 9.39 5.55
N SER A 198 -15.34 8.83 6.48
CA SER A 198 -16.64 9.39 6.84
C SER A 198 -16.50 10.80 7.42
N LYS A 199 -17.48 11.68 7.12
CA LYS A 199 -17.51 13.06 7.64
C LYS A 199 -17.42 13.13 9.16
N GLU A 200 -18.04 12.16 9.84
CA GLU A 200 -18.00 12.04 11.28
C GLU A 200 -16.59 11.72 11.80
N ASN A 201 -15.86 10.82 11.13
CA ASN A 201 -14.47 10.54 11.50
C ASN A 201 -13.54 11.72 11.17
N ILE A 202 -13.77 12.44 10.07
CA ILE A 202 -13.02 13.67 9.75
C ILE A 202 -13.13 14.68 10.91
N LYS A 203 -14.35 14.89 11.43
CA LYS A 203 -14.59 15.76 12.60
C LYS A 203 -13.85 15.25 13.85
N ARG A 204 -13.91 13.95 14.14
CA ARG A 204 -13.23 13.35 15.31
C ARG A 204 -11.71 13.45 15.23
N ILE A 205 -11.14 13.33 14.03
CA ILE A 205 -9.70 13.48 13.77
C ILE A 205 -9.29 14.96 13.82
N ASN A 206 -10.25 15.87 13.70
CA ASN A 206 -10.07 17.32 13.76
C ASN A 206 -9.14 17.85 12.65
N ILE A 207 -9.46 17.47 11.40
CA ILE A 207 -8.79 17.96 10.19
C ILE A 207 -9.82 18.40 9.15
N GLU A 208 -9.44 19.29 8.25
CA GLU A 208 -10.30 19.75 7.16
C GLU A 208 -9.68 19.50 5.78
N HIS A 209 -10.52 19.26 4.78
CA HIS A 209 -10.05 19.08 3.40
C HIS A 209 -9.47 20.40 2.89
N LEU A 210 -8.28 20.36 2.27
CA LEU A 210 -7.50 21.53 1.86
C LEU A 210 -6.95 22.40 3.01
N GLN A 211 -7.00 21.92 4.25
CA GLN A 211 -6.33 22.58 5.36
C GLN A 211 -4.82 22.69 5.08
N ILE A 212 -4.25 23.87 5.26
CA ILE A 212 -2.81 24.11 5.14
C ILE A 212 -2.10 23.60 6.40
N ILE A 213 -1.07 22.77 6.20
CA ILE A 213 -0.19 22.26 7.24
C ILE A 213 1.14 23.04 7.16
N ASP A 214 1.23 24.16 7.87
CA ASP A 214 2.33 25.14 7.69
C ASP A 214 3.74 24.56 7.81
N GLU A 215 3.93 23.63 8.76
CA GLU A 215 5.22 22.99 9.03
C GLU A 215 5.47 21.72 8.20
N LEU A 216 4.63 21.43 7.19
CA LEU A 216 4.83 20.28 6.33
C LEU A 216 6.09 20.49 5.46
N PRO A 217 7.11 19.61 5.56
CA PRO A 217 8.36 19.78 4.83
C PRO A 217 8.20 19.27 3.40
N ILE A 218 7.87 20.16 2.46
CA ILE A 218 7.62 19.80 1.05
C ILE A 218 8.91 19.68 0.24
N GLN A 219 9.90 20.53 0.53
CA GLN A 219 11.13 20.63 -0.26
C GLN A 219 11.85 19.27 -0.33
N GLY A 220 12.16 18.81 -1.55
CA GLY A 220 12.81 17.53 -1.83
C GLY A 220 11.86 16.32 -1.84
N ARG A 221 10.59 16.52 -1.48
CA ARG A 221 9.57 15.44 -1.36
C ARG A 221 8.52 15.48 -2.47
N GLU A 222 8.64 16.41 -3.42
CA GLU A 222 7.63 16.73 -4.41
C GLU A 222 7.31 15.54 -5.32
N GLU A 223 8.34 14.86 -5.82
CA GLU A 223 8.21 13.69 -6.68
C GLU A 223 7.57 12.51 -5.93
N TYR A 224 8.02 12.25 -4.70
CA TYR A 224 7.43 11.22 -3.86
C TYR A 224 5.96 11.53 -3.55
N LEU A 225 5.61 12.79 -3.25
CA LEU A 225 4.23 13.19 -3.02
C LEU A 225 3.38 13.10 -4.31
N ALA A 226 3.95 13.39 -5.47
CA ALA A 226 3.28 13.18 -6.75
C ALA A 226 2.97 11.69 -6.98
N TYR A 227 3.94 10.82 -6.69
CA TYR A 227 3.76 9.37 -6.68
C TYR A 227 2.63 8.97 -5.71
N HIS A 228 2.67 9.45 -4.47
CA HIS A 228 1.68 9.11 -3.45
C HIS A 228 0.27 9.53 -3.89
N ARG A 229 0.10 10.75 -4.41
CA ARG A 229 -1.18 11.23 -4.95
C ARG A 229 -1.69 10.42 -6.14
N LYS A 230 -0.80 9.92 -7.00
CA LYS A 230 -1.15 9.15 -8.20
C LYS A 230 -1.51 7.71 -7.87
N TYR A 231 -0.71 7.04 -7.04
CA TYR A 231 -0.77 5.60 -6.86
C TYR A 231 -1.30 5.16 -5.48
N ILE A 232 -1.10 5.95 -4.43
CA ILE A 232 -1.50 5.55 -3.07
C ILE A 232 -2.83 6.19 -2.66
N PHE A 233 -3.01 7.48 -2.88
CA PHE A 233 -4.20 8.18 -2.43
C PHE A 233 -5.49 7.67 -3.09
N GLN A 234 -6.49 7.28 -2.31
CA GLN A 234 -7.81 6.91 -2.85
C GLN A 234 -8.71 8.14 -2.94
N LYS A 235 -8.94 8.66 -4.14
CA LYS A 235 -9.84 9.81 -4.34
C LYS A 235 -11.32 9.50 -4.05
N TYR A 236 -11.77 8.28 -4.36
CA TYR A 236 -13.16 7.81 -4.28
C TYR A 236 -13.23 6.41 -3.73
#